data_AF-A0A2N4TTR0-F1
#
_entry.id   AF-A0A2N4TTR0-F1
#
_cell.length_a   1.000
_cell.length_b   1.000
_cell.length_c   1.000
_cell.angle_alpha   90.00
_cell.angle_beta   90.00
_cell.angle_gamma   90.00
#
_symmetry.space_group_name_H-M   'P 1'
#
loop_
_entity.id
_entity.type
_entity.pdbx_description
1 polymer ?
#
loop_
_entity_poly.entity_id
_entity_poly.type
_entity_poly.pdbx_seq_one_letter_code
_entity_poly.pdbx_strand_id
1 'polypeptide(L)' 'MNKIDSPYTVSVYPIEQEPGVWFATYLINEYRDGAERILANVSMRHHVHGTEALARHAARVAGRAAIARLAPHHNKT' A
#
# COMPACT_ATOMS: atom_id res chain seq x y z
N MET A 1 -15.13 7.05 -16.50
CA MET A 1 -14.68 5.86 -15.76
C MET A 1 -13.94 6.34 -14.53
N ASN A 2 -14.45 6.06 -13.33
CA ASN A 2 -13.67 5.76 -12.12
C ASN A 2 -14.64 5.53 -10.98
N LYS A 3 -15.09 4.28 -10.87
CA LYS A 3 -15.71 3.76 -9.65
C LYS A 3 -14.65 3.84 -8.55
N ILE A 4 -14.76 4.83 -7.67
CA ILE A 4 -14.09 4.78 -6.38
C ILE A 4 -14.98 3.88 -5.49
N ASP A 5 -14.99 2.58 -5.77
CA ASP A 5 -15.77 1.60 -5.00
C ASP A 5 -15.03 1.16 -3.71
N SER A 6 -13.77 1.57 -3.55
CA SER A 6 -12.94 1.27 -2.38
C SER A 6 -12.70 2.53 -1.57
N PRO A 7 -13.06 2.58 -0.26
CA PRO A 7 -12.72 3.69 0.61
C PRO A 7 -11.21 3.76 0.93
N TYR A 8 -10.46 2.75 0.47
CA TYR A 8 -9.04 2.60 0.74
C TYR A 8 -8.16 3.09 -0.41
N THR A 9 -7.06 3.76 -0.07
CA THR A 9 -5.96 4.11 -0.96
C THR A 9 -4.68 3.37 -0.57
N VAL A 10 -3.78 3.15 -1.54
CA VAL A 10 -2.43 2.63 -1.29
C VAL A 10 -1.41 3.65 -1.80
N SER A 11 -0.71 4.30 -0.87
CA SER A 11 0.45 5.15 -1.18
C SER A 11 1.73 4.31 -1.10
N VAL A 12 2.66 4.53 -2.03
CA VAL A 12 3.90 3.74 -2.12
C VAL A 12 5.11 4.67 -2.18
N TYR A 13 6.06 4.42 -1.29
CA TYR A 13 7.29 5.19 -1.12
C TYR A 13 8.49 4.26 -1.33
N PRO A 14 9.13 4.27 -2.51
CA PRO A 14 10.37 3.52 -2.70
C PRO A 14 11.51 4.18 -1.93
N ILE A 15 12.44 3.36 -1.47
CA ILE A 15 13.63 3.75 -0.71
C ILE A 15 14.81 2.99 -1.32
N GLU A 16 15.81 3.72 -1.78
CA GLU A 16 17.11 3.16 -2.15
C GLU A 16 17.94 3.03 -0.87
N GLN A 17 18.23 1.79 -0.46
CA GLN A 17 19.05 1.53 0.73
C GLN A 17 20.54 1.72 0.41
N GLU A 18 20.94 1.17 -0.74
CA GLU A 18 22.27 1.23 -1.32
C GLU A 18 22.08 1.37 -2.84
N PRO A 19 23.07 1.87 -3.60
CA PRO A 19 22.94 2.02 -5.05
C PRO A 19 22.46 0.74 -5.72
N GLY A 20 21.28 0.79 -6.34
CA GLY A 20 20.65 -0.36 -7.01
C GLY A 20 19.92 -1.34 -6.08
N VAL A 21 19.86 -1.08 -4.77
CA VAL A 21 19.12 -1.90 -3.79
C VAL A 21 17.91 -1.11 -3.31
N TRP A 22 16.75 -1.45 -3.86
CA TRP A 22 15.49 -0.75 -3.61
C TRP A 22 14.54 -1.61 -2.79
N PHE A 23 13.94 -1.03 -1.76
CA PHE A 23 12.71 -1.56 -1.17
C PHE A 23 11.64 -0.46 -1.19
N ALA A 24 10.43 -0.77 -0.73
CA ALA A 24 9.39 0.23 -0.64
C ALA A 24 8.58 0.08 0.65
N THR A 25 8.06 1.19 1.11
CA THR A 25 7.02 1.25 2.13
C THR A 25 5.68 1.45 1.44
N TYR A 26 4.64 0.73 1.86
CA TYR A 26 3.27 1.05 1.48
C TYR A 26 2.46 1.52 2.68
N LEU A 27 1.58 2.48 2.44
CA LEU A 27 0.65 3.05 3.39
C LEU A 27 -0.77 2.76 2.89
N ILE A 28 -1.64 2.27 3.76
CA ILE A 28 -3.06 2.12 3.47
C ILE A 28 -3.82 3.15 4.27
N ASN A 29 -4.57 4.00 3.58
CA ASN A 29 -5.43 4.99 4.20
C ASN A 29 -6.89 4.67 3.86
N GLU A 30 -7.77 4.92 4.80
CA GLU A 30 -9.21 4.89 4.61
C GLU A 30 -9.75 6.32 4.71
N TYR A 31 -10.52 6.75 3.72
CA TYR A 31 -11.32 7.97 3.83
C TYR A 31 -12.75 7.57 4.18
N ARG A 32 -13.19 7.95 5.38
CA ARG A 32 -14.55 7.71 5.89
C ARG A 32 -15.03 8.93 6.65
N ASP A 33 -16.26 9.35 6.38
CA ASP A 33 -16.93 10.47 7.06
C ASP A 33 -16.13 11.80 7.04
N GLY A 34 -15.41 12.05 5.94
CA GLY A 34 -14.59 13.26 5.77
C GLY A 34 -13.26 13.24 6.55
N ALA A 35 -12.92 12.13 7.21
CA ALA A 35 -11.66 11.94 7.92
C ALA A 35 -10.77 10.90 7.22
N GLU A 36 -9.46 11.14 7.25
CA GLU A 36 -8.45 10.20 6.79
C GLU A 36 -7.92 9.38 7.97
N ARG A 37 -7.92 8.05 7.84
CA ARG A 37 -7.37 7.13 8.83
C ARG A 37 -6.30 6.25 8.20
N ILE A 38 -5.11 6.24 8.80
CA ILE A 38 -4.05 5.30 8.41
C ILE A 38 -4.36 3.93 9.02
N LEU A 39 -4.51 2.92 8.18
CA LEU A 39 -4.78 1.53 8.58
C LEU A 39 -3.53 0.65 8.56
N ALA A 40 -2.55 0.98 7.71
CA ALA A 40 -1.28 0.26 7.66
C ALA A 40 -0.15 1.18 7.22
N ASN A 41 1.03 0.99 7.81
CA ASN A 41 2.30 1.57 7.37
C ASN A 41 3.36 0.46 7.42
N VAL A 42 3.67 -0.13 6.27
CA VAL A 42 4.49 -1.34 6.20
C VAL A 42 5.71 -1.09 5.35
N SER A 43 6.87 -1.11 6.01
CA SER A 43 8.17 -1.11 5.35
C SER A 43 8.53 -2.52 4.88
N MET A 44 8.78 -2.69 3.59
CA MET A 44 9.18 -3.97 3.01
C MET A 44 10.70 -4.13 2.99
N ARG A 45 11.40 -3.75 4.08
CA ARG A 45 12.87 -3.73 4.15
C ARG A 45 13.54 -5.07 3.84
N HIS A 46 12.85 -6.19 4.08
CA HIS A 46 13.34 -7.54 3.77
C HIS A 46 13.05 -8.00 2.33
N HIS A 47 12.36 -7.18 1.54
CA HIS A 47 11.94 -7.50 0.19
C HIS A 47 12.52 -6.48 -0.79
N VAL A 48 13.79 -6.71 -1.14
CA VAL A 48 14.60 -5.80 -1.96
C VAL A 48 14.54 -6.17 -3.44
N HIS A 49 14.72 -5.17 -4.30
CA HIS A 49 14.66 -5.25 -5.74
C HIS A 49 15.78 -4.43 -6.38
N GLY A 50 16.20 -4.82 -7.58
CA GLY A 50 17.27 -4.13 -8.32
C GLY A 50 16.88 -2.76 -8.89
N THR A 51 15.59 -2.39 -8.85
CA THR A 51 15.10 -1.12 -9.40
C THR A 51 13.96 -0.56 -8.58
N GLU A 52 13.83 0.77 -8.60
CA GLU A 52 12.72 1.51 -8.00
C GLU A 52 11.36 1.01 -8.50
N ALA A 53 11.23 0.76 -9.81
CA ALA A 53 9.98 0.35 -10.43
C ALA A 53 9.49 -1.01 -9.90
N LEU A 54 10.41 -1.97 -9.71
CA LEU A 54 10.10 -3.28 -9.13
C LEU A 54 9.69 -3.15 -7.66
N ALA A 55 10.41 -2.35 -6.87
CA ALA A 55 10.04 -2.07 -5.48
C ALA A 55 8.66 -1.42 -5.36
N ARG A 56 8.36 -0.41 -6.19
CA ARG A 56 7.04 0.22 -6.25
C ARG A 56 5.95 -0.78 -6.62
N HIS A 57 6.20 -1.63 -7.61
CA HIS A 57 5.24 -2.63 -8.05
C HIS A 57 4.94 -3.65 -6.94
N ALA A 58 5.98 -4.19 -6.30
CA ALA A 58 5.84 -5.13 -5.20
C ALA A 58 5.03 -4.55 -4.04
N ALA A 59 5.33 -3.32 -3.62
CA ALA A 59 4.58 -2.62 -2.57
C ALA A 59 3.13 -2.35 -2.96
N ARG A 60 2.85 -1.97 -4.21
CA ARG A 60 1.47 -1.79 -4.70
C ARG A 60 0.68 -3.10 -4.70
N VAL A 61 1.32 -4.23 -5.04
CA VAL A 61 0.69 -5.56 -4.99
C VAL A 61 0.42 -5.96 -3.55
N ALA A 62 1.41 -5.81 -2.66
CA ALA A 62 1.26 -6.11 -1.24
C ALA A 62 0.16 -5.27 -0.57
N GLY A 63 0.13 -3.96 -0.81
CA GLY A 63 -0.90 -3.05 -0.30
C GLY A 63 -2.31 -3.41 -0.80
N ARG A 64 -2.46 -3.76 -2.09
CA ARG A 64 -3.75 -4.23 -2.64
C ARG A 64 -4.20 -5.55 -2.02
N ALA A 65 -3.26 -6.49 -1.82
CA ALA A 65 -3.56 -7.75 -1.15
C ALA A 65 -3.97 -7.53 0.32
N ALA A 66 -3.36 -6.56 1.01
CA ALA A 66 -3.75 -6.18 2.36
C ALA A 66 -5.14 -5.53 2.41
N ILE A 67 -5.49 -4.65 1.46
CA ILE A 67 -6.86 -4.11 1.33
C ILE A 67 -7.89 -5.23 1.15
N ALA A 68 -7.61 -6.22 0.31
CA ALA A 68 -8.51 -7.36 0.09
C ALA A 68 -8.79 -8.16 1.37
N ARG A 69 -7.89 -8.11 2.37
CA ARG A 69 -8.08 -8.71 3.70
C ARG A 69 -8.85 -7.81 4.68
N LEU A 70 -8.94 -6.51 4.42
CA LEU A 70 -9.74 -5.55 5.22
C LEU A 70 -11.22 -5.56 4.80
N ALA A 71 -11.49 -5.73 3.49
CA ALA A 71 -12.84 -5.71 2.92
C ALA A 71 -13.87 -6.70 3.55
N PRO A 72 -13.50 -7.92 4.02
CA PRO A 72 -14.45 -8.83 4.69
C PRO A 72 -15.07 -8.27 5.98
N HIS A 73 -14.44 -7.28 6.61
CA HIS A 73 -14.86 -6.74 7.91
C HIS A 73 -15.81 -5.54 7.79
N HIS A 74 -16.10 -5.04 6.58
CA HIS A 74 -16.96 -3.87 6.36
C HIS A 74 -18.43 -4.20 6.06
N ASN A 75 -18.79 -5.46 5.80
CA ASN A 75 -20.18 -5.90 5.53
C ASN A 75 -20.95 -6.35 6.79
N LYS A 76 -20.49 -5.95 7.98
CA LYS A 76 -21.18 -6.20 9.26
C LYS A 76 -21.40 -4.90 10.01
N THR A 77 -22.25 -4.03 9.47
CA THR A 77 -22.89 -2.92 10.18
C THR A 77 -24.24 -2.69 9.54
#